data_AF-A0A3D5IDY5-F1
#
_entry.id   AF-A0A3D5IDY5-F1
#
_cell.length_a   1.000
_cell.length_b   1.000
_cell.length_c   1.000
_cell.angle_alpha   90.00
_cell.angle_beta   90.00
_cell.angle_gamma   90.00
#
_symmetry.space_group_name_H-M   'P 1'
#
loop_
_entity.id
_entity.type
_entity.pdbx_description
1 polymer ?
#
loop_
_entity_poly.entity_id
_entity_poly.type
_entity_poly.pdbx_seq_one_letter_code
_entity_poly.pdbx_strand_id
1 'polypeptide(L)'
;MASKTVGAAEVVALFRRALAEKWGYIWGGTGQVHTQRAQDSATRAQTIRYGQQWVGRRVADCSGLFWWAYKQLGGYMYHGSNTMWNKYAAAKGALQGGKRTDGQPLKPGTAVFLTKGSDRHHVGLYVGDGKVIEAMVR
;
A
#
# COMPACT_ATOMS: atom_id res chain seq x y z
N MET A 1 -6.98 -13.94 19.53
CA MET A 1 -6.73 -12.49 19.61
C MET A 1 -7.82 -11.80 18.81
N ALA A 2 -8.78 -11.13 19.45
CA ALA A 2 -9.78 -10.35 18.73
C ALA A 2 -9.05 -9.20 18.01
N SER A 3 -9.13 -9.16 16.67
CA SER A 3 -8.61 -8.04 15.88
C SER A 3 -9.32 -6.77 16.33
N LYS A 4 -8.57 -5.76 16.78
CA LYS A 4 -9.13 -4.42 17.00
C LYS A 4 -9.71 -3.91 15.69
N THR A 5 -10.87 -3.27 15.73
CA THR A 5 -11.41 -2.57 14.56
C THR A 5 -10.47 -1.42 14.21
N VAL A 6 -9.93 -1.45 12.99
CA VAL A 6 -9.03 -0.43 12.46
C VAL A 6 -9.85 0.69 11.81
N GLY A 7 -9.69 1.93 12.27
CA GLY A 7 -10.40 3.09 11.73
C GLY A 7 -9.82 3.60 10.41
N ALA A 8 -10.69 3.95 9.45
CA ALA A 8 -10.27 4.46 8.14
C ALA A 8 -9.43 5.74 8.25
N ALA A 9 -9.80 6.66 9.15
CA ALA A 9 -9.06 7.91 9.36
C ALA A 9 -7.64 7.67 9.89
N GLU A 10 -7.45 6.67 10.75
CA GLU A 10 -6.14 6.30 11.30
C GLU A 10 -5.24 5.70 10.22
N VAL A 11 -5.80 4.86 9.34
CA VAL A 11 -5.05 4.33 8.18
C VAL A 11 -4.62 5.46 7.25
N VAL A 12 -5.52 6.42 6.96
CA VAL A 12 -5.19 7.61 6.15
C VAL A 12 -4.08 8.42 6.81
N ALA A 13 -4.12 8.62 8.13
CA ALA A 13 -3.07 9.35 8.85
C ALA A 13 -1.70 8.67 8.73
N LEU A 14 -1.64 7.34 8.82
CA LEU A 14 -0.41 6.58 8.65
C LEU A 14 0.14 6.62 7.21
N PHE A 15 -0.74 6.59 6.20
CA PHE A 15 -0.31 6.76 4.80
C PHE A 15 0.22 8.17 4.54
N ARG A 16 -0.43 9.21 5.09
CA ARG A 16 0.06 10.60 5.02
C ARG A 16 1.42 10.75 5.70
N ARG A 17 1.62 10.07 6.84
CA ARG A 17 2.91 10.02 7.52
C ARG A 17 4.00 9.41 6.64
N ALA A 18 3.76 8.24 6.03
CA ALA A 18 4.72 7.60 5.14
C ALA A 18 5.09 8.48 3.94
N LEU A 19 4.11 9.19 3.37
CA LEU A 19 4.32 10.16 2.31
C LEU A 19 5.18 11.35 2.78
N ALA A 20 4.86 11.93 3.95
CA ALA A 20 5.59 13.07 4.52
C ALA A 20 7.04 12.70 4.89
N GLU A 21 7.25 11.49 5.40
CA GLU A 21 8.57 10.94 5.72
C GLU A 21 9.33 10.47 4.46
N LYS A 22 8.74 10.60 3.27
CA LYS A 22 9.35 10.23 1.97
C LYS A 22 9.89 8.80 1.97
N TRP A 23 9.05 7.85 2.38
CA TRP A 23 9.39 6.43 2.36
C TRP A 23 9.75 5.97 0.95
N GLY A 24 10.67 5.01 0.88
CA GLY A 24 11.10 4.39 -0.37
C GLY A 24 10.23 3.20 -0.77
N TYR A 25 10.41 2.75 -2.01
CA TYR A 25 9.83 1.50 -2.50
C TYR A 25 10.89 0.41 -2.55
N ILE A 26 10.60 -0.73 -1.91
CA ILE A 26 11.31 -2.00 -2.10
C ILE A 26 10.26 -3.09 -2.21
N TRP A 27 10.34 -3.93 -3.25
CA TRP A 27 9.44 -5.08 -3.38
C TRP A 27 9.52 -5.98 -2.14
N GLY A 28 8.37 -6.29 -1.53
CA GLY A 28 8.28 -7.07 -0.30
C GLY A 28 8.50 -6.23 0.95
N GLY A 29 8.66 -4.92 0.83
CA GLY A 29 8.83 -4.01 1.96
C GLY A 29 7.56 -3.91 2.80
N THR A 30 7.72 -3.88 4.12
CA THR A 30 6.62 -3.88 5.11
C THR A 30 6.76 -2.77 6.15
N GLY A 31 7.46 -1.69 5.77
CA GLY A 31 7.71 -0.53 6.61
C GLY A 31 8.98 -0.61 7.46
N GLN A 32 9.84 -1.60 7.24
CA GLN A 32 11.17 -1.64 7.86
C GLN A 32 12.11 -0.57 7.29
N VAL A 33 13.18 -0.24 8.02
CA VAL A 33 14.29 0.57 7.48
C VAL A 33 15.13 -0.31 6.55
N HIS A 34 15.39 0.17 5.34
CA HIS A 34 16.30 -0.49 4.41
C HIS A 34 17.73 -0.23 4.84
N THR A 35 18.48 -1.27 5.18
CA THR A 35 19.87 -1.15 5.67
C THR A 35 20.86 -1.40 4.54
N GLN A 36 22.11 -0.95 4.69
CA GLN A 36 23.16 -1.27 3.72
C GLN A 36 23.33 -2.79 3.58
N ARG A 37 23.33 -3.53 4.69
CA ARG A 37 23.37 -5.00 4.67
C ARG A 37 22.22 -5.63 3.87
N ALA A 38 21.01 -5.10 3.99
CA ALA A 38 19.86 -5.58 3.22
C ALA A 38 20.00 -5.27 1.72
N GLN A 39 20.61 -4.13 1.38
CA GLN A 39 20.95 -3.78 0.00
C GLN A 39 22.03 -4.69 -0.58
N ASP A 40 23.12 -4.93 0.17
CA ASP A 40 24.24 -5.77 -0.27
C ASP A 40 23.81 -7.24 -0.46
N SER A 41 22.83 -7.69 0.33
CA SER A 41 22.27 -9.04 0.26
C SER A 41 21.09 -9.16 -0.72
N ALA A 42 20.76 -8.11 -1.46
CA ALA A 42 19.59 -8.10 -2.32
C ALA A 42 19.78 -9.03 -3.52
N THR A 43 18.79 -9.91 -3.76
CA THR A 43 18.78 -10.82 -4.91
C THR A 43 17.82 -10.40 -6.02
N ARG A 44 16.87 -9.51 -5.71
CA ARG A 44 15.87 -9.03 -6.66
C ARG A 44 16.48 -7.91 -7.51
N ALA A 45 16.42 -8.06 -8.83
CA ALA A 45 16.95 -7.09 -9.80
C ALA A 45 16.50 -5.65 -9.52
N GLN A 46 15.24 -5.45 -9.12
CA GLN A 46 14.73 -4.13 -8.75
C GLN A 46 15.46 -3.55 -7.53
N THR A 47 15.56 -4.31 -6.43
CA THR A 47 16.23 -3.85 -5.20
C THR A 47 17.71 -3.61 -5.46
N ILE A 48 18.37 -4.49 -6.23
CA ILE A 48 19.76 -4.30 -6.64
C ILE A 48 19.92 -2.97 -7.39
N ARG A 49 19.05 -2.70 -8.37
CA ARG A 49 19.16 -1.52 -9.23
C ARG A 49 18.76 -0.20 -8.56
N TYR A 50 17.70 -0.21 -7.76
CA TYR A 50 17.06 1.01 -7.27
C TYR A 50 17.07 1.15 -5.74
N GLY A 51 17.48 0.12 -5.00
CA GLY A 51 17.36 0.08 -3.55
C GLY A 51 18.41 0.91 -2.80
N GLN A 52 19.58 1.14 -3.40
CA GLN A 52 20.69 1.88 -2.76
C GLN A 52 20.28 3.28 -2.27
N GLN A 53 19.45 4.00 -3.04
CA GLN A 53 18.98 5.34 -2.68
C GLN A 53 18.08 5.35 -1.42
N TRP A 54 17.53 4.18 -1.05
CA TRP A 54 16.62 4.02 0.08
C TRP A 54 17.32 3.55 1.36
N VAL A 55 18.64 3.29 1.33
CA VAL A 55 19.39 2.93 2.53
C VAL A 55 19.24 4.01 3.61
N GLY A 56 18.92 3.59 4.83
CA GLY A 56 18.62 4.46 5.97
C GLY A 56 17.18 4.98 6.02
N ARG A 57 16.35 4.73 5.00
CA ARG A 57 14.93 5.14 4.96
C ARG A 57 14.01 3.97 5.21
N ARG A 58 12.80 4.24 5.68
CA ARG A 58 11.73 3.24 5.71
C ARG A 58 11.26 2.93 4.29
N VAL A 59 10.97 1.65 4.04
CA VAL A 59 10.54 1.17 2.73
C VAL A 59 9.33 0.26 2.85
N ALA A 60 8.42 0.40 1.88
CA ALA A 60 7.28 -0.49 1.72
C ALA A 60 6.98 -0.68 0.23
N ASP A 61 6.42 -1.83 -0.14
CA ASP A 61 5.71 -1.92 -1.41
C ASP A 61 4.24 -1.51 -1.25
N CYS A 62 3.49 -1.53 -2.35
CA CYS A 62 2.12 -1.01 -2.42
C CYS A 62 1.21 -1.58 -1.33
N SER A 63 1.12 -2.91 -1.24
CA SER A 63 0.31 -3.63 -0.26
C SER A 63 1.00 -3.80 1.09
N GLY A 64 2.33 -3.73 1.14
CA GLY A 64 3.10 -3.72 2.38
C GLY A 64 2.92 -2.44 3.20
N LEU A 65 2.59 -1.31 2.57
CA LEU A 65 2.21 -0.10 3.29
C LEU A 65 0.86 -0.28 4.02
N PHE A 66 -0.09 -1.00 3.41
CA PHE A 66 -1.33 -1.40 4.08
C PHE A 66 -1.07 -2.37 5.22
N TRP A 67 -0.25 -3.39 5.00
CA TRP A 67 0.15 -4.33 6.04
C TRP A 67 0.74 -3.60 7.25
N TRP A 68 1.68 -2.67 7.00
CA TRP A 68 2.30 -1.88 8.05
C TRP A 68 1.26 -1.04 8.80
N ALA A 69 0.42 -0.31 8.09
CA ALA A 69 -0.57 0.58 8.71
C ALA A 69 -1.55 -0.19 9.61
N TYR A 70 -2.08 -1.32 9.13
CA TYR A 70 -2.97 -2.16 9.93
C TYR A 70 -2.25 -2.74 11.15
N LYS A 71 -0.99 -3.19 10.99
CA LYS A 71 -0.19 -3.69 12.11
C LYS A 71 0.06 -2.62 13.17
N GLN A 72 0.35 -1.37 12.79
CA GLN A 72 0.52 -0.27 13.75
C GLN A 72 -0.74 -0.01 14.58
N LEU A 73 -1.91 -0.26 14.00
CA LEU A 73 -3.21 -0.03 14.64
C LEU A 73 -3.73 -1.27 15.39
N GLY A 74 -2.92 -2.32 15.53
CA GLY A 74 -3.29 -3.57 16.20
C GLY A 74 -4.24 -4.45 15.39
N GLY A 75 -4.34 -4.22 14.09
CA GLY A 75 -5.13 -5.01 13.15
C GLY A 75 -4.28 -5.92 12.26
N TYR A 76 -4.97 -6.59 11.34
CA TYR A 76 -4.37 -7.47 10.35
C TYR A 76 -4.77 -7.06 8.93
N MET A 77 -3.81 -7.11 8.02
CA MET A 77 -4.05 -6.99 6.57
C MET A 77 -3.13 -7.95 5.84
N TYR A 78 -3.60 -8.51 4.72
CA TYR A 78 -2.74 -9.36 3.87
C TYR A 78 -1.67 -8.50 3.18
N HIS A 79 -0.47 -9.06 3.03
CA HIS A 79 0.62 -8.38 2.33
C HIS A 79 0.43 -8.37 0.80
N GLY A 80 -0.29 -9.32 0.20
CA GLY A 80 -0.46 -9.38 -1.26
C GLY A 80 -1.68 -8.61 -1.77
N SER A 81 -1.50 -7.71 -2.75
CA SER A 81 -2.59 -6.93 -3.39
C SER A 81 -3.67 -7.82 -4.01
N ASN A 82 -3.30 -8.90 -4.70
CA ASN A 82 -4.25 -9.89 -5.25
C ASN A 82 -5.11 -10.53 -4.13
N THR A 83 -4.51 -10.86 -2.99
CA THR A 83 -5.24 -11.42 -1.84
C THR A 83 -6.17 -10.38 -1.22
N MET A 84 -5.71 -9.14 -1.04
CA MET A 84 -6.54 -8.03 -0.54
C MET A 84 -7.76 -7.82 -1.44
N TRP A 85 -7.56 -7.81 -2.76
CA TRP A 85 -8.65 -7.68 -3.73
C TRP A 85 -9.69 -8.80 -3.58
N ASN A 86 -9.24 -10.06 -3.67
CA ASN A 86 -10.11 -11.22 -3.63
C ASN A 86 -10.90 -11.34 -2.32
N LYS A 87 -10.31 -10.93 -1.19
CA LYS A 87 -10.96 -11.01 0.12
C LYS A 87 -11.92 -9.86 0.40
N TYR A 88 -11.60 -8.65 -0.06
CA TYR A 88 -12.28 -7.45 0.45
C TYR A 88 -12.89 -6.54 -0.61
N ALA A 89 -12.35 -6.50 -1.83
CA ALA A 89 -12.72 -5.48 -2.82
C ALA A 89 -13.45 -6.02 -4.06
N ALA A 90 -13.30 -7.31 -4.40
CA ALA A 90 -13.86 -7.88 -5.63
C ALA A 90 -15.38 -7.64 -5.80
N ALA A 91 -16.14 -7.64 -4.69
CA ALA A 91 -17.59 -7.40 -4.71
C ALA A 91 -17.99 -5.93 -4.50
N LYS A 92 -17.03 -5.00 -4.37
CA LYS A 92 -17.30 -3.61 -3.95
C LYS A 92 -17.50 -2.63 -5.11
N GLY A 93 -17.54 -3.12 -6.34
CA GLY A 93 -17.75 -2.35 -7.57
C GLY A 93 -16.46 -1.92 -8.26
N ALA A 94 -16.60 -1.27 -9.41
CA ALA A 94 -15.49 -0.78 -10.22
C ALA A 94 -15.34 0.73 -10.12
N LEU A 95 -14.15 1.22 -10.48
CA LEU A 95 -13.89 2.64 -10.71
C LEU A 95 -13.68 2.89 -12.19
N GLN A 96 -14.30 3.95 -12.72
CA GLN A 96 -14.05 4.46 -14.06
C GLN A 96 -13.84 5.98 -13.97
N GLY A 97 -12.73 6.47 -14.54
CA GLY A 97 -12.37 7.89 -14.44
C GLY A 97 -12.25 8.40 -12.99
N GLY A 98 -11.82 7.55 -12.06
CA GLY A 98 -11.68 7.89 -10.63
C GLY A 98 -12.99 7.92 -9.83
N LYS A 99 -14.14 7.56 -10.43
CA LYS A 99 -15.45 7.53 -9.78
C LYS A 99 -16.02 6.11 -9.73
N ARG A 100 -16.83 5.81 -8.72
CA ARG A 100 -17.54 4.52 -8.66
C ARG A 100 -18.58 4.43 -9.77
N THR A 101 -18.70 3.25 -10.36
CA THR A 101 -19.67 2.99 -11.45
C THR A 101 -21.12 2.91 -10.98
N ASP A 102 -21.36 2.78 -9.67
CA ASP A 102 -22.69 2.74 -9.05
C ASP A 102 -23.19 4.13 -8.60
N GLY A 103 -22.46 5.20 -8.94
CA GLY A 103 -22.80 6.58 -8.58
C GLY A 103 -22.56 6.94 -7.10
N GLN A 104 -22.16 6.00 -6.25
CA GLN A 104 -21.87 6.28 -4.84
C GLN A 104 -20.54 7.04 -4.68
N PRO A 105 -20.40 7.87 -3.63
CA PRO A 105 -19.13 8.55 -3.37
C PRO A 105 -18.07 7.56 -2.90
N LEU A 106 -16.83 7.74 -3.38
CA LEU A 106 -15.69 7.02 -2.84
C LEU A 106 -15.30 7.63 -1.48
N LYS A 107 -15.23 6.80 -0.44
CA LYS A 107 -14.90 7.25 0.93
C LYS A 107 -13.39 7.22 1.16
N PRO A 108 -12.78 8.28 1.74
CA PRO A 108 -11.39 8.23 2.19
C PRO A 108 -11.11 7.00 3.07
N GLY A 109 -9.96 6.37 2.87
CA GLY A 109 -9.61 5.08 3.48
C GLY A 109 -9.96 3.87 2.62
N THR A 110 -10.63 4.06 1.48
CA THR A 110 -10.88 2.97 0.53
C THR A 110 -9.59 2.56 -0.17
N ALA A 111 -9.25 1.27 -0.13
CA ALA A 111 -8.21 0.70 -0.99
C ALA A 111 -8.71 0.67 -2.44
N VAL A 112 -7.90 1.19 -3.36
CA VAL A 112 -8.16 1.21 -4.80
C VAL A 112 -7.07 0.43 -5.52
N PHE A 113 -7.43 -0.27 -6.59
CA PHE A 113 -6.54 -1.24 -7.23
C PHE A 113 -6.41 -0.95 -8.73
N LEU A 114 -5.19 -1.07 -9.25
CA LEU A 114 -4.96 -1.10 -10.70
C LEU A 114 -5.06 -2.54 -11.18
N THR A 115 -5.82 -2.75 -12.24
CA THR A 115 -6.10 -4.07 -12.80
C THR A 115 -5.56 -4.17 -14.23
N LYS A 116 -4.88 -5.26 -14.57
CA LYS A 116 -4.50 -5.62 -15.94
C LYS A 116 -4.94 -7.06 -16.22
N GLY A 117 -6.04 -7.23 -16.94
CA GLY A 117 -6.68 -8.53 -17.10
C GLY A 117 -7.12 -9.10 -15.74
N SER A 118 -6.63 -10.30 -15.41
CA SER A 118 -6.86 -10.95 -14.11
C SER A 118 -5.86 -10.53 -13.02
N ASP A 119 -4.84 -9.72 -13.33
CA ASP A 119 -3.83 -9.32 -12.36
C ASP A 119 -4.14 -7.98 -11.69
N ARG A 120 -4.10 -7.95 -10.34
CA ARG A 120 -4.25 -6.74 -9.53
C ARG A 120 -2.89 -6.38 -8.94
N HIS A 121 -2.03 -5.87 -9.82
CA HIS A 121 -0.61 -5.66 -9.58
C HIS A 121 -0.29 -4.44 -8.71
N HIS A 122 -1.28 -3.58 -8.42
CA HIS A 122 -1.06 -2.39 -7.60
C HIS A 122 -2.25 -2.05 -6.72
N VAL A 123 -1.96 -1.46 -5.56
CA VAL A 123 -2.97 -0.94 -4.64
C VAL A 123 -2.51 0.40 -4.04
N GLY A 124 -3.45 1.33 -3.94
CA GLY A 124 -3.27 2.62 -3.29
C GLY A 124 -4.43 2.93 -2.34
N LEU A 125 -4.23 3.90 -1.44
CA LEU A 125 -5.26 4.35 -0.51
C LEU A 125 -5.87 5.66 -1.01
N TYR A 126 -7.17 5.65 -1.30
CA TYR A 126 -7.90 6.89 -1.60
C TYR A 126 -8.00 7.75 -0.35
N VAL A 127 -7.64 9.04 -0.45
CA VAL A 127 -7.56 9.97 0.70
C VAL A 127 -8.49 11.18 0.59
N GLY A 128 -9.40 11.18 -0.39
CA GLY A 128 -10.31 12.31 -0.68
C GLY A 128 -9.87 13.12 -1.91
N ASP A 129 -10.76 13.97 -2.42
CA ASP A 129 -10.50 14.93 -3.50
C ASP A 129 -9.86 14.34 -4.77
N GLY A 130 -10.23 13.11 -5.13
CA GLY A 130 -9.64 12.42 -6.29
C GLY A 130 -8.19 11.98 -6.10
N LYS A 131 -7.63 12.07 -4.89
CA LYS A 131 -6.23 11.77 -4.57
C LYS A 131 -6.06 10.38 -3.98
N VAL A 132 -4.96 9.75 -4.34
CA VAL A 132 -4.53 8.44 -3.84
C VAL A 132 -3.10 8.56 -3.31
N ILE A 133 -2.81 7.92 -2.18
CA ILE A 133 -1.45 7.71 -1.70
C ILE A 133 -1.08 6.25 -1.97
N GLU A 134 0.03 6.04 -2.67
CA GLU A 134 0.51 4.72 -3.04
C GLU A 134 2.03 4.63 -2.93
N ALA A 135 2.53 3.42 -2.68
CA ALA A 135 3.96 3.12 -2.75
C ALA A 135 4.24 2.45 -4.10
N MET A 136 4.93 3.16 -4.99
CA MET A 136 5.25 2.70 -6.34
C MET A 136 6.75 2.82 -6.63
N VAL A 137 7.22 2.01 -7.59
CA VAL A 137 8.56 2.16 -8.16
C VAL A 137 8.66 3.53 -8.81
N ARG A 138 9.71 4.28 -8.48
CA ARG A 138 10.05 5.57 -9.12
C ARG A 138 11.36 5.43 -9.85
#